data_AF-A0A7Z8YEX6-F1
#
_entry.id   AF-A0A7Z8YEX6-F1
#
_cell.length_a   1.000
_cell.length_b   1.000
_cell.length_c   1.000
_cell.angle_alpha   90.00
_cell.angle_beta   90.00
_cell.angle_gamma   90.00
#
_symmetry.space_group_name_H-M   'P 1'
#
loop_
_entity.id
_entity.type
_entity.pdbx_description
1 polymer ?
#
loop_
_entity_poly.entity_id
_entity_poly.type
_entity_poly.pdbx_seq_one_letter_code
_entity_poly.pdbx_strand_id
1 'polypeptide(L)'
;MKTLFTTIGLLLISVIHAQDFIGKEWRIDNFLGEFPDVTDVYFLKTPESKYTFGDRILFNSDGSFSSWLVTECGNTCSSPTIGTYQAVGKYLSIQVEKMEKRGVECDSIPIELNLNLGSYYLHKISNDEYYLIKSTGNFVADKQRLNDVATLLRFIKIYDIRGKSPNPSFQLKNDIPKDERIGKFVRKLFHLTTYEILKGFPDNHSTHYLVKDLKTNTYYYLREEYFSNKVTVYYFTEKDLKQRAKELKKQR
;
A
#
# COMPACT_ATOMS: atom_id res chain seq x y z
N MET A 1 34.21 -17.67 -18.51
CA MET A 1 34.63 -16.27 -18.25
C MET A 1 33.59 -15.25 -18.67
N LYS A 2 33.15 -15.18 -19.94
CA LYS A 2 32.15 -14.19 -20.38
C LYS A 2 30.86 -14.21 -19.55
N THR A 3 30.27 -15.38 -19.30
CA THR A 3 29.09 -15.58 -18.45
C THR A 3 29.26 -15.13 -17.00
N LEU A 4 30.47 -15.28 -16.43
CA LEU A 4 30.77 -14.87 -15.05
C LEU A 4 30.85 -13.34 -14.93
N PHE A 5 31.44 -12.67 -15.93
CA PHE A 5 31.47 -11.21 -15.98
C PHE A 5 30.08 -10.62 -16.23
N THR A 6 29.22 -11.27 -17.04
CA THR A 6 27.84 -10.81 -17.23
C THR A 6 26.99 -10.96 -15.96
N THR A 7 27.09 -12.08 -15.24
CA THR A 7 26.35 -12.27 -13.98
C THR A 7 26.82 -11.32 -12.88
N ILE A 8 28.13 -11.09 -12.75
CA ILE A 8 28.69 -10.13 -11.79
C ILE A 8 28.26 -8.69 -12.14
N GLY A 9 28.25 -8.32 -13.43
CA GLY A 9 27.79 -6.99 -13.87
C GLY A 9 26.30 -6.73 -13.58
N LEU A 10 25.43 -7.72 -13.80
CA LEU A 10 23.99 -7.62 -13.49
C LEU A 10 23.71 -7.52 -11.98
N LEU A 11 24.47 -8.25 -11.16
CA LEU A 11 24.40 -8.18 -9.69
C LEU A 11 24.89 -6.84 -9.13
N LEU A 12 25.85 -6.18 -9.77
CA LEU A 12 26.36 -4.88 -9.31
C LEU A 12 25.41 -3.72 -9.67
N ILE A 13 24.75 -3.75 -10.82
CA ILE A 13 23.81 -2.70 -11.25
C ILE A 13 22.52 -2.72 -10.41
N SER A 14 22.09 -3.90 -9.93
CA SER A 14 20.94 -4.01 -9.04
C SER A 14 21.17 -3.39 -7.66
N VAL A 15 22.40 -3.45 -7.14
CA VAL A 15 22.74 -2.92 -5.81
C VAL A 15 22.73 -1.39 -5.78
N ILE A 16 23.14 -0.70 -6.85
CA ILE A 16 23.24 0.77 -6.89
C ILE A 16 21.89 1.45 -6.66
N HIS A 17 20.79 0.88 -7.18
CA HIS A 17 19.47 1.50 -7.08
C HIS A 17 18.82 1.37 -5.69
N ALA A 18 19.18 0.33 -4.93
CA ALA A 18 18.63 0.06 -3.60
C ALA A 18 19.60 0.42 -2.46
N GLN A 19 20.81 0.91 -2.77
CA GLN A 19 21.85 1.17 -1.78
C GLN A 19 21.43 2.21 -0.72
N ASP A 20 20.64 3.21 -1.13
CA ASP A 20 20.07 4.21 -0.21
C ASP A 20 18.84 3.72 0.55
N PHE A 21 18.31 2.54 0.21
CA PHE A 21 17.10 1.96 0.77
C PHE A 21 17.39 0.85 1.79
N ILE A 22 18.30 -0.06 1.44
CA ILE A 22 18.70 -1.22 2.25
C ILE A 22 19.55 -0.78 3.45
N GLY A 23 19.35 -1.43 4.60
CA GLY A 23 20.07 -1.16 5.84
C GLY A 23 19.58 0.08 6.59
N LYS A 24 18.45 0.67 6.17
CA LYS A 24 17.81 1.81 6.84
C LYS A 24 16.45 1.41 7.41
N GLU A 25 16.13 1.98 8.57
CA GLU A 25 14.79 1.91 9.14
C GLU A 25 13.85 2.85 8.38
N TRP A 26 12.70 2.32 7.98
CA TRP A 26 11.63 3.07 7.34
C TRP A 26 10.37 2.98 8.19
N ARG A 27 9.64 4.09 8.30
CA ARG A 27 8.23 4.04 8.68
C ARG A 27 7.43 3.58 7.48
N ILE A 28 6.57 2.59 7.66
CA ILE A 28 5.68 2.05 6.63
C ILE A 28 4.22 2.36 7.00
N ASP A 29 3.32 2.42 6.02
CA ASP A 29 1.90 2.65 6.24
C ASP A 29 1.16 1.42 6.79
N ASN A 30 1.60 0.22 6.42
CA ASN A 30 1.09 -1.07 6.90
C ASN A 30 2.18 -2.14 6.86
N PHE A 31 2.09 -3.17 7.69
CA PHE A 31 3.05 -4.27 7.58
C PHE A 31 2.88 -5.06 6.27
N LEU A 32 4.00 -5.55 5.74
CA LEU A 32 4.02 -6.34 4.52
C LEU A 32 3.22 -7.63 4.75
N GLY A 33 2.22 -7.89 3.90
CA GLY A 33 1.37 -9.08 4.03
C GLY A 33 0.29 -9.01 5.12
N GLU A 34 0.07 -7.86 5.75
CA GLU A 34 -1.06 -7.68 6.67
C GLU A 34 -2.42 -7.64 5.94
N PHE A 35 -2.46 -6.98 4.78
CA PHE A 35 -3.65 -6.87 3.94
C PHE A 35 -3.34 -7.24 2.46
N PRO A 36 -2.90 -8.48 2.18
CA PRO A 36 -2.30 -8.83 0.89
C PRO A 36 -3.27 -8.77 -0.29
N ASP A 37 -4.56 -8.97 -0.05
CA ASP A 37 -5.61 -8.93 -1.07
C ASP A 37 -5.94 -7.51 -1.54
N VAL A 38 -5.56 -6.51 -0.75
CA VAL A 38 -5.95 -5.11 -0.93
C VAL A 38 -4.81 -4.10 -0.77
N THR A 39 -3.56 -4.55 -0.92
CA THR A 39 -2.39 -3.67 -0.91
C THR A 39 -1.60 -3.78 -2.23
N ASP A 40 -1.75 -2.78 -3.10
CA ASP A 40 -0.92 -2.67 -4.31
C ASP A 40 0.24 -1.69 -4.12
N VAL A 41 0.23 -0.87 -3.07
CA VAL A 41 1.28 0.11 -2.79
C VAL A 41 1.55 0.21 -1.30
N TYR A 42 2.83 0.22 -0.93
CA TYR A 42 3.31 0.58 0.41
C TYR A 42 4.07 1.91 0.36
N PHE A 43 3.87 2.74 1.37
CA PHE A 43 4.46 4.06 1.48
C PHE A 43 5.49 4.08 2.60
N LEU A 44 6.74 4.36 2.25
CA LEU A 44 7.86 4.36 3.18
C LEU A 44 8.42 5.76 3.34
N LYS A 45 8.67 6.15 4.59
CA LYS A 45 9.30 7.44 4.95
C LYS A 45 10.37 7.25 6.00
N THR A 46 11.42 8.05 5.95
CA THR A 46 12.38 8.12 7.06
C THR A 46 11.63 8.51 8.34
N PRO A 47 11.79 7.78 9.44
CA PRO A 47 11.27 8.20 10.74
C PRO A 47 11.82 9.57 11.13
N GLU A 48 10.96 10.52 11.51
CA GLU A 48 11.39 11.85 11.96
C GLU A 48 12.27 11.77 13.23
N SER A 49 12.02 10.76 14.07
CA SER A 49 12.86 10.39 15.20
C SER A 49 12.65 8.92 15.56
N LYS A 50 13.54 8.36 16.39
CA LYS A 50 13.38 7.03 16.99
C LYS A 50 12.15 6.89 17.91
N TYR A 51 11.51 8.00 18.27
CA TYR A 51 10.34 8.05 19.14
C TYR A 51 9.04 8.33 18.39
N THR A 52 9.09 8.61 17.08
CA THR A 52 7.88 8.82 16.29
C THR A 52 7.08 7.52 16.27
N PHE A 53 5.78 7.54 16.54
CA PHE A 53 5.01 6.30 16.56
C PHE A 53 4.77 5.70 15.17
N GLY A 54 4.30 4.46 15.17
CA GLY A 54 3.82 3.74 14.01
C GLY A 54 4.75 2.63 13.56
N ASP A 55 4.34 2.00 12.46
CA ASP A 55 4.96 0.79 11.95
C ASP A 55 6.32 1.08 11.33
N ARG A 56 7.25 0.16 11.57
CA ARG A 56 8.63 0.20 11.11
C ARG A 56 8.98 -1.02 10.33
N ILE A 57 9.90 -0.86 9.38
CA ILE A 57 10.48 -1.94 8.62
C ILE A 57 11.95 -1.65 8.32
N LEU A 58 12.77 -2.70 8.37
CA LEU A 58 14.17 -2.70 7.98
C LEU A 58 14.40 -3.82 6.98
N PHE A 59 14.92 -3.47 5.80
CA PHE A 59 15.43 -4.43 4.82
C PHE A 59 16.94 -4.60 5.06
N ASN A 60 17.36 -5.74 5.58
CA ASN A 60 18.75 -6.04 5.91
C ASN A 60 19.58 -6.37 4.67
N SER A 61 20.88 -6.15 4.72
CA SER A 61 21.79 -6.42 3.59
C SER A 61 21.95 -7.90 3.25
N ASP A 62 21.55 -8.81 4.15
CA ASP A 62 21.59 -10.25 3.95
C ASP A 62 20.37 -10.80 3.18
N GLY A 63 19.44 -9.92 2.77
CA GLY A 63 18.22 -10.32 2.08
C GLY A 63 17.05 -10.66 3.01
N SER A 64 17.18 -10.46 4.33
CA SER A 64 16.05 -10.55 5.26
C SER A 64 15.38 -9.19 5.48
N PHE A 65 14.13 -9.17 5.94
CA PHE A 65 13.53 -7.96 6.50
C PHE A 65 12.82 -8.28 7.81
N SER A 66 12.71 -7.26 8.65
CA SER A 66 11.94 -7.32 9.89
C SER A 66 11.14 -6.05 10.07
N SER A 67 9.96 -6.17 10.65
CA SER A 67 9.08 -5.05 10.96
C SER A 67 8.70 -5.06 12.45
N TRP A 68 8.35 -3.89 12.98
CA TRP A 68 7.94 -3.72 14.38
C TRP A 68 7.09 -2.47 14.56
N LEU A 69 6.32 -2.40 15.64
CA LEU A 69 5.58 -1.19 16.02
C LEU A 69 6.41 -0.36 17.01
N VAL A 70 6.48 0.95 16.80
CA VAL A 70 6.95 1.92 17.82
C VAL A 70 5.74 2.60 18.44
N THR A 71 5.52 2.45 19.75
CA THR A 71 4.40 3.04 20.51
C THR A 71 4.85 3.52 21.89
N GLU A 72 4.16 4.51 22.45
CA GLU A 72 4.22 4.79 23.89
C GLU A 72 3.47 3.69 24.68
N CYS A 73 3.92 3.42 25.91
CA CYS A 73 3.41 2.36 26.78
C CYS A 73 1.86 2.31 26.79
N GLY A 74 1.30 1.15 26.43
CA GLY A 74 -0.15 0.95 26.27
C GLY A 74 -0.45 0.32 24.91
N ASN A 75 -0.07 -0.95 24.75
CA ASN A 75 0.02 -1.58 23.43
C ASN A 75 -1.36 -1.83 22.80
N THR A 76 -1.64 -1.16 21.68
CA THR A 76 -2.57 -1.66 20.68
C THR A 76 -2.03 -2.96 20.06
N CYS A 77 -2.93 -3.82 19.59
CA CYS A 77 -2.50 -5.02 18.90
C CYS A 77 -1.84 -4.66 17.56
N SER A 78 -0.63 -5.17 17.33
CA SER A 78 0.14 -5.01 16.09
C SER A 78 0.47 -6.37 15.50
N SER A 79 0.71 -6.43 14.19
CA SER A 79 1.00 -7.66 13.47
C SER A 79 2.31 -7.57 12.68
N PRO A 80 3.46 -7.27 13.33
CA PRO A 80 4.74 -7.21 12.65
C PRO A 80 5.06 -8.49 11.89
N THR A 81 5.84 -8.35 10.82
CA THR A 81 6.17 -9.40 9.88
C THR A 81 7.67 -9.51 9.71
N ILE A 82 8.10 -10.74 9.44
CA ILE A 82 9.49 -11.09 9.16
C ILE A 82 9.49 -11.95 7.90
N GLY A 83 10.51 -11.77 7.09
CA GLY A 83 10.69 -12.58 5.89
C GLY A 83 11.95 -12.23 5.14
N THR A 84 11.93 -12.53 3.84
CA THR A 84 13.06 -12.36 2.94
C THR A 84 12.68 -11.55 1.71
N TYR A 85 13.69 -10.99 1.06
CA TYR A 85 13.54 -10.25 -0.17
C TYR A 85 14.73 -10.46 -1.10
N GLN A 86 14.50 -10.27 -2.39
CA GLN A 86 15.54 -10.23 -3.42
C GLN A 86 15.46 -8.89 -4.17
N ALA A 87 16.55 -8.13 -4.15
CA ALA A 87 16.67 -6.89 -4.91
C ALA A 87 17.25 -7.17 -6.31
N VAL A 88 16.45 -6.91 -7.34
CA VAL A 88 16.85 -7.08 -8.75
C VAL A 88 16.53 -5.80 -9.52
N GLY A 89 17.57 -5.04 -9.85
CA GLY A 89 17.45 -3.75 -10.52
C GLY A 89 16.67 -2.75 -9.67
N LYS A 90 15.46 -2.41 -10.13
CA LYS A 90 14.56 -1.46 -9.45
C LYS A 90 13.41 -2.18 -8.73
N TYR A 91 13.54 -3.47 -8.48
CA TYR A 91 12.48 -4.30 -7.95
C TYR A 91 12.92 -5.02 -6.68
N LEU A 92 11.97 -5.21 -5.77
CA LEU A 92 12.08 -6.09 -4.63
C LEU A 92 11.08 -7.21 -4.79
N SER A 93 11.53 -8.47 -4.87
CA SER A 93 10.67 -9.63 -4.71
C SER A 93 10.59 -9.98 -3.24
N ILE A 94 9.38 -10.06 -2.67
CA ILE A 94 9.17 -10.13 -1.22
C ILE A 94 8.46 -11.43 -0.85
N GLN A 95 9.02 -12.14 0.12
CA GLN A 95 8.46 -13.33 0.75
C GLN A 95 8.25 -13.05 2.23
N VAL A 96 7.01 -13.04 2.69
CA VAL A 96 6.68 -12.95 4.12
C VAL A 96 6.67 -14.36 4.69
N GLU A 97 7.48 -14.62 5.70
CA GLU A 97 7.61 -15.95 6.31
C GLU A 97 6.62 -16.07 7.45
N LYS A 98 6.67 -15.11 8.38
CA LYS A 98 5.87 -15.12 9.60
C LYS A 98 5.34 -13.75 9.96
N MET A 99 4.24 -13.76 10.69
CA MET A 99 3.63 -12.61 11.34
C MET A 99 3.50 -12.90 12.83
N GLU A 100 3.82 -11.92 13.66
CA GLU A 100 3.79 -12.08 15.11
C GLU A 100 2.81 -11.08 15.67
N LYS A 101 1.58 -11.51 15.91
CA LYS A 101 0.59 -10.67 16.57
C LYS A 101 1.08 -10.37 17.98
N ARG A 102 1.25 -9.10 18.36
CA ARG A 102 1.77 -8.69 19.67
C ARG A 102 1.05 -7.42 20.16
N GLY A 103 0.62 -7.43 21.42
CA GLY A 103 -0.05 -6.30 22.07
C GLY A 103 -0.52 -6.63 23.49
N VAL A 104 -1.06 -5.64 24.22
CA VAL A 104 -1.71 -5.84 25.53
C VAL A 104 -3.13 -6.34 25.32
N GLU A 105 -3.76 -5.92 24.23
CA GLU A 105 -5.11 -6.30 23.83
C GLU A 105 -5.18 -7.59 22.98
N CYS A 106 -4.06 -8.30 22.80
CA CYS A 106 -4.07 -9.53 22.01
C CYS A 106 -2.98 -10.53 22.41
N ASP A 107 -3.33 -11.81 22.29
CA ASP A 107 -2.39 -12.90 22.54
C ASP A 107 -1.23 -12.86 21.56
N SER A 108 -0.04 -13.13 22.09
CA SER A 108 1.18 -13.24 21.28
C SER A 108 1.19 -14.58 20.54
N ILE A 109 0.66 -14.59 19.33
CA ILE A 109 0.54 -15.80 18.50
C ILE A 109 1.42 -15.62 17.27
N PRO A 110 2.49 -16.44 17.11
CA PRO A 110 3.20 -16.51 15.85
C PRO A 110 2.32 -17.19 14.80
N ILE A 111 2.21 -16.58 13.64
CA ILE A 111 1.47 -17.06 12.48
C ILE A 111 2.47 -17.30 11.37
N GLU A 112 2.71 -18.55 11.02
CA GLU A 112 3.43 -18.93 9.81
C GLU A 112 2.56 -18.55 8.60
N LEU A 113 3.03 -17.64 7.75
CA LEU A 113 2.29 -17.16 6.59
C LEU A 113 2.80 -17.79 5.29
N ASN A 114 4.13 -17.91 5.14
CA ASN A 114 4.78 -18.36 3.90
C ASN A 114 4.15 -17.71 2.64
N LEU A 115 3.91 -16.41 2.72
CA LEU A 115 3.20 -15.63 1.71
C LEU A 115 4.17 -14.95 0.74
N ASN A 116 4.09 -15.36 -0.53
CA ASN A 116 4.80 -14.67 -1.62
C ASN A 116 3.98 -13.45 -2.06
N LEU A 117 4.47 -12.24 -1.76
CA LEU A 117 3.82 -10.99 -2.20
C LEU A 117 4.14 -10.63 -3.65
N GLY A 118 5.12 -11.30 -4.26
CA GLY A 118 5.60 -11.04 -5.60
C GLY A 118 6.60 -9.88 -5.64
N SER A 119 6.72 -9.27 -6.82
CA SER A 119 7.67 -8.18 -7.08
C SER A 119 7.02 -6.81 -6.93
N TYR A 120 7.74 -5.88 -6.30
CA TYR A 120 7.37 -4.49 -6.15
C TYR A 120 8.43 -3.60 -6.81
N TYR A 121 7.98 -2.65 -7.63
CA TYR A 121 8.81 -1.58 -8.14
C TYR A 121 9.19 -0.64 -6.99
N LEU A 122 10.48 -0.56 -6.69
CA LEU A 122 11.08 0.33 -5.71
C LEU A 122 11.27 1.70 -6.34
N HIS A 123 10.36 2.62 -6.04
CA HIS A 123 10.42 3.97 -6.56
C HIS A 123 10.93 4.96 -5.51
N LYS A 124 12.09 5.57 -5.78
CA LYS A 124 12.66 6.66 -4.98
C LYS A 124 11.93 7.97 -5.26
N ILE A 125 11.25 8.52 -4.26
CA ILE A 125 10.64 9.86 -4.32
C ILE A 125 11.66 10.91 -3.86
N SER A 126 12.36 10.62 -2.77
CA SER A 126 13.47 11.42 -2.23
C SER A 126 14.44 10.50 -1.48
N ASN A 127 15.44 11.06 -0.80
CA ASN A 127 16.27 10.25 0.11
C ASN A 127 15.50 9.77 1.34
N ASP A 128 14.34 10.39 1.63
CA ASP A 128 13.54 10.15 2.82
C ASP A 128 12.17 9.55 2.52
N GLU A 129 11.89 9.22 1.25
CA GLU A 129 10.59 8.71 0.85
C GLU A 129 10.72 7.74 -0.33
N TYR A 130 10.12 6.57 -0.19
CA TYR A 130 10.07 5.52 -1.20
C TYR A 130 8.67 4.94 -1.28
N TYR A 131 8.24 4.56 -2.49
CA TYR A 131 7.03 3.78 -2.69
C TYR A 131 7.41 2.39 -3.21
N LEU A 132 6.81 1.36 -2.63
CA LEU A 132 6.82 0.01 -3.18
C LEU A 132 5.52 -0.19 -3.93
N ILE A 133 5.58 -0.30 -5.25
CA ILE A 133 4.39 -0.42 -6.11
C ILE A 133 4.35 -1.82 -6.69
N LYS A 134 3.27 -2.56 -6.46
CA LYS A 134 3.11 -3.94 -6.93
C LYS A 134 3.31 -3.99 -8.44
N SER A 135 4.29 -4.78 -8.85
CA SER A 135 4.74 -4.84 -10.24
C SER A 135 3.82 -5.73 -11.07
N THR A 136 3.65 -5.32 -12.33
CA THR A 136 3.03 -6.11 -13.39
C THR A 136 4.05 -6.91 -14.20
N GLY A 137 5.34 -6.79 -13.87
CA GLY A 137 6.46 -7.25 -14.71
C GLY A 137 6.76 -6.33 -15.90
N ASN A 138 6.05 -5.20 -16.05
CA ASN A 138 6.25 -4.23 -17.12
C ASN A 138 6.67 -2.87 -16.54
N PHE A 139 7.94 -2.50 -16.75
CA PHE A 139 8.50 -1.26 -16.21
C PHE A 139 7.76 0.01 -16.67
N VAL A 140 7.27 0.07 -17.90
CA VAL A 140 6.55 1.25 -18.41
C VAL A 140 5.21 1.39 -17.67
N ALA A 141 4.47 0.29 -17.51
CA ALA A 141 3.22 0.27 -16.77
C ALA A 141 3.44 0.58 -15.28
N ASP A 142 4.44 -0.04 -14.64
CA ASP A 142 4.75 0.18 -13.23
C ASP A 142 5.16 1.63 -12.95
N LYS A 143 5.93 2.24 -13.88
CA LYS A 143 6.27 3.66 -13.80
C LYS A 143 5.04 4.55 -14.03
N GLN A 144 4.14 4.18 -14.93
CA GLN A 144 2.91 4.94 -15.19
C GLN A 144 1.95 4.92 -14.00
N ARG A 145 1.91 3.81 -13.23
CA ARG A 145 1.14 3.68 -11.99
C ARG A 145 1.49 4.73 -10.94
N LEU A 146 2.65 5.37 -11.00
CA LEU A 146 3.00 6.47 -10.09
C LEU A 146 2.02 7.65 -10.17
N ASN A 147 1.48 7.93 -11.35
CA ASN A 147 0.49 9.00 -11.51
C ASN A 147 -0.82 8.63 -10.80
N ASP A 148 -1.20 7.36 -10.84
CA ASP A 148 -2.37 6.84 -10.17
C ASP A 148 -2.15 6.83 -8.64
N VAL A 149 -0.96 6.46 -8.16
CA VAL A 149 -0.57 6.58 -6.74
C VAL A 149 -0.65 8.03 -6.26
N ALA A 150 -0.10 8.99 -7.01
CA ALA A 150 -0.18 10.41 -6.67
C ALA A 150 -1.64 10.91 -6.65
N THR A 151 -2.47 10.39 -7.55
CA THR A 151 -3.90 10.70 -7.64
C THR A 151 -4.67 10.16 -6.42
N LEU A 152 -4.37 8.93 -5.98
CA LEU A 152 -4.91 8.34 -4.76
C LEU A 152 -4.48 9.11 -3.49
N LEU A 153 -3.21 9.48 -3.40
CA LEU A 153 -2.69 10.30 -2.29
C LEU A 153 -3.41 11.66 -2.19
N ARG A 154 -3.66 12.31 -3.33
CA ARG A 154 -4.42 13.57 -3.38
C ARG A 154 -5.83 13.38 -2.84
N PHE A 155 -6.50 12.30 -3.20
CA PHE A 155 -7.84 11.99 -2.69
C PHE A 155 -7.83 11.89 -1.16
N ILE A 156 -6.95 11.05 -0.60
CA ILE A 156 -6.84 10.82 0.85
C ILE A 156 -6.52 12.11 1.60
N LYS A 157 -5.66 12.97 1.03
CA LYS A 157 -5.35 14.28 1.62
C LYS A 157 -6.56 15.23 1.66
N ILE A 158 -7.43 15.18 0.65
CA ILE A 158 -8.61 16.06 0.55
C ILE A 158 -9.76 15.55 1.42
N TYR A 159 -9.97 14.23 1.38
CA TYR A 159 -10.94 13.51 2.18
C TYR A 159 -10.18 12.60 3.13
N ASP A 160 -9.82 13.16 4.31
CA ASP A 160 -9.33 12.38 5.46
C ASP A 160 -10.20 11.13 5.66
N ILE A 161 -9.71 10.12 6.37
CA ILE A 161 -10.37 8.83 6.59
C ILE A 161 -11.80 9.00 7.14
N ARG A 162 -12.06 10.11 7.84
CA ARG A 162 -13.38 10.48 8.41
C ARG A 162 -14.21 11.44 7.56
N GLY A 163 -13.71 11.83 6.39
CA GLY A 163 -14.37 12.76 5.49
C GLY A 163 -15.69 12.19 4.97
N LYS A 164 -16.78 12.94 5.13
CA LYS A 164 -18.10 12.54 4.63
C LYS A 164 -18.12 12.56 3.10
N SER A 165 -18.58 11.47 2.49
CA SER A 165 -18.84 11.47 1.06
C SER A 165 -20.02 12.39 0.71
N PRO A 166 -19.91 13.21 -0.35
CA PRO A 166 -21.05 13.95 -0.88
C PRO A 166 -22.04 13.05 -1.63
N ASN A 167 -21.65 11.81 -1.94
CA ASN A 167 -22.45 10.85 -2.68
C ASN A 167 -23.09 9.79 -1.76
N PRO A 168 -24.15 9.10 -2.21
CA PRO A 168 -24.73 7.97 -1.47
C PRO A 168 -23.68 6.88 -1.20
N SER A 169 -23.81 6.25 -0.03
CA SER A 169 -23.04 5.07 0.35
C SER A 169 -23.81 3.79 0.02
N PHE A 170 -23.09 2.69 -0.15
CA PHE A 170 -23.67 1.41 -0.52
C PHE A 170 -23.22 0.33 0.44
N GLN A 171 -24.16 -0.46 0.93
CA GLN A 171 -23.84 -1.64 1.73
C GLN A 171 -23.55 -2.82 0.82
N LEU A 172 -22.39 -3.43 1.02
CA LEU A 172 -22.01 -4.71 0.42
C LEU A 172 -22.19 -5.83 1.43
N LYS A 173 -22.47 -7.03 0.92
CA LYS A 173 -22.45 -8.24 1.73
C LYS A 173 -20.99 -8.56 2.10
N ASN A 174 -20.78 -8.99 3.35
CA ASN A 174 -19.45 -9.34 3.86
C ASN A 174 -18.98 -10.75 3.43
N ASP A 175 -19.82 -11.51 2.73
CA ASP A 175 -19.50 -12.84 2.17
C ASP A 175 -18.67 -12.78 0.88
N ILE A 176 -18.52 -11.60 0.27
CA ILE A 176 -17.72 -11.40 -0.93
C ILE A 176 -16.25 -11.16 -0.53
N PRO A 177 -15.28 -11.89 -1.13
CA PRO A 177 -13.85 -11.66 -0.92
C PRO A 177 -13.43 -10.20 -1.13
N LYS A 178 -12.50 -9.70 -0.30
CA LYS A 178 -12.15 -8.26 -0.27
C LYS A 178 -11.69 -7.74 -1.64
N ASP A 179 -10.86 -8.52 -2.33
CA ASP A 179 -10.30 -8.21 -3.64
C ASP A 179 -11.35 -8.16 -4.77
N GLU A 180 -12.50 -8.83 -4.62
CA GLU A 180 -13.57 -8.85 -5.62
C GLU A 180 -14.62 -7.74 -5.44
N ARG A 181 -14.80 -7.23 -4.21
CA ARG A 181 -15.93 -6.36 -3.86
C ARG A 181 -15.99 -5.10 -4.69
N ILE A 182 -14.88 -4.38 -4.79
CA ILE A 182 -14.81 -3.14 -5.57
C ILE A 182 -15.05 -3.41 -7.05
N GLY A 183 -14.51 -4.49 -7.61
CA GLY A 183 -14.77 -4.88 -9.00
C GLY A 183 -16.26 -5.13 -9.27
N LYS A 184 -16.96 -5.86 -8.39
CA LYS A 184 -18.41 -6.07 -8.49
C LYS A 184 -19.18 -4.75 -8.34
N PHE A 185 -18.77 -3.90 -7.40
CA PHE A 185 -19.39 -2.60 -7.16
C PHE A 185 -19.33 -1.68 -8.38
N VAL A 186 -18.14 -1.48 -8.97
CA VAL A 186 -17.96 -0.54 -10.08
C VAL A 186 -18.64 -1.00 -11.36
N ARG A 187 -18.68 -2.32 -11.62
CA ARG A 187 -19.45 -2.87 -12.75
C ARG A 187 -20.95 -2.62 -12.59
N LYS A 188 -21.48 -2.75 -11.37
CA LYS A 188 -22.91 -2.57 -11.09
C LYS A 188 -23.32 -1.10 -11.10
N LEU A 189 -22.55 -0.24 -10.43
CA LEU A 189 -22.92 1.16 -10.21
C LEU A 189 -22.51 2.06 -11.38
N PHE A 190 -21.30 1.90 -11.89
CA PHE A 190 -20.73 2.77 -12.92
C PHE A 190 -20.77 2.13 -14.32
N HIS A 191 -21.24 0.89 -14.44
CA HIS A 191 -21.32 0.16 -15.70
C HIS A 191 -19.97 0.03 -16.43
N LEU A 192 -18.85 0.04 -15.68
CA LEU A 192 -17.51 -0.06 -16.27
C LEU A 192 -17.27 -1.48 -16.80
N THR A 193 -16.81 -1.58 -18.04
CA THR A 193 -16.45 -2.86 -18.69
C THR A 193 -14.95 -3.09 -18.74
N THR A 194 -14.16 -2.01 -18.85
CA THR A 194 -12.70 -2.04 -18.87
C THR A 194 -12.16 -1.00 -17.90
N TYR A 195 -11.51 -1.43 -16.83
CA TYR A 195 -11.03 -0.54 -15.78
C TYR A 195 -9.80 -1.13 -15.07
N GLU A 196 -9.04 -0.25 -14.44
CA GLU A 196 -7.96 -0.61 -13.50
C GLU A 196 -8.35 -0.19 -12.09
N ILE A 197 -7.90 -0.95 -11.10
CA ILE A 197 -8.07 -0.63 -9.68
C ILE A 197 -6.67 -0.57 -9.06
N LEU A 198 -6.35 0.56 -8.42
CA LEU A 198 -5.23 0.68 -7.52
C LEU A 198 -5.75 0.65 -6.08
N LYS A 199 -5.21 -0.24 -5.26
CA LYS A 199 -5.59 -0.43 -3.85
C LYS A 199 -4.49 0.07 -2.94
N GLY A 200 -4.81 0.89 -1.94
CA GLY A 200 -3.81 1.42 -1.02
C GLY A 200 -4.40 1.90 0.30
N PHE A 201 -3.53 2.10 1.28
CA PHE A 201 -3.90 2.45 2.66
C PHE A 201 -5.02 1.59 3.23
N PRO A 202 -4.93 0.24 3.16
CA PRO A 202 -5.80 -0.59 3.96
C PRO A 202 -5.48 -0.43 5.44
N ASP A 203 -6.47 -0.68 6.28
CA ASP A 203 -6.34 -0.87 7.71
C ASP A 203 -7.48 -1.83 8.17
N ASN A 204 -7.59 -2.07 9.47
CA ASN A 204 -8.63 -2.96 10.03
C ASN A 204 -10.08 -2.47 9.79
N HIS A 205 -10.25 -1.17 9.56
CA HIS A 205 -11.52 -0.47 9.42
C HIS A 205 -11.78 0.01 8.00
N SER A 206 -10.76 0.24 7.17
CA SER A 206 -10.96 0.82 5.85
C SER A 206 -9.97 0.40 4.78
N THR A 207 -10.29 0.66 3.52
CA THR A 207 -9.35 0.59 2.41
C THR A 207 -9.72 1.63 1.35
N HIS A 208 -8.71 2.25 0.75
CA HIS A 208 -8.89 3.27 -0.28
C HIS A 208 -8.54 2.72 -1.66
N TYR A 209 -9.33 3.15 -2.64
CA TYR A 209 -9.21 2.68 -4.01
C TYR A 209 -9.25 3.84 -4.99
N LEU A 210 -8.43 3.74 -6.02
CA LEU A 210 -8.57 4.53 -7.23
C LEU A 210 -8.98 3.60 -8.36
N VAL A 211 -10.11 3.92 -8.99
CA VAL A 211 -10.64 3.17 -10.12
C VAL A 211 -10.54 4.05 -11.35
N LYS A 212 -9.87 3.55 -12.39
CA LYS A 212 -9.70 4.25 -13.66
C LYS A 212 -10.50 3.55 -14.73
N ASP A 213 -11.49 4.22 -15.28
CA ASP A 213 -12.17 3.76 -16.49
C ASP A 213 -11.22 3.92 -17.69
N LEU A 214 -10.83 2.80 -18.30
CA LEU A 214 -9.90 2.81 -19.42
C LEU A 214 -10.52 3.35 -20.71
N LYS A 215 -11.84 3.35 -20.84
CA LYS A 215 -12.54 3.86 -22.03
C LYS A 215 -12.57 5.38 -22.07
N THR A 216 -12.86 6.00 -20.93
CA THR A 216 -13.03 7.47 -20.83
C THR A 216 -11.84 8.16 -20.16
N ASN A 217 -10.91 7.39 -19.59
CA ASN A 217 -9.83 7.89 -18.75
C ASN A 217 -10.33 8.67 -17.52
N THR A 218 -11.54 8.35 -17.05
CA THR A 218 -12.16 8.96 -15.87
C THR A 218 -11.74 8.23 -14.60
N TYR A 219 -11.48 8.98 -13.53
CA TYR A 219 -11.17 8.45 -12.22
C TYR A 219 -12.37 8.50 -11.26
N TYR A 220 -12.57 7.40 -10.55
CA TYR A 220 -13.46 7.27 -9.40
C TYR A 220 -12.62 6.93 -8.18
N TYR A 221 -12.94 7.56 -7.06
CA TYR A 221 -12.26 7.35 -5.79
C TYR A 221 -13.21 6.65 -4.85
N LEU A 222 -12.76 5.58 -4.19
CA LEU A 222 -13.62 4.82 -3.29
C LEU A 222 -12.95 4.65 -1.94
N ARG A 223 -13.79 4.60 -0.90
CA ARG A 223 -13.41 4.20 0.44
C ARG A 223 -14.35 3.09 0.87
N GLU A 224 -13.80 1.92 1.14
CA GLU A 224 -14.53 0.80 1.72
C GLU A 224 -14.29 0.79 3.23
N GLU A 225 -15.34 0.68 4.03
CA GLU A 225 -15.29 0.66 5.49
C GLU A 225 -15.88 -0.66 6.04
N TYR A 226 -15.23 -1.22 7.07
CA TYR A 226 -15.54 -2.51 7.70
C TYR A 226 -16.00 -2.27 9.15
N PHE A 227 -17.31 -2.27 9.41
CA PHE A 227 -17.86 -2.06 10.75
C PHE A 227 -18.91 -3.10 11.09
N SER A 228 -18.72 -3.83 12.20
CA SER A 228 -19.73 -4.75 12.78
C SER A 228 -20.37 -5.69 11.74
N ASN A 229 -19.53 -6.39 10.97
CA ASN A 229 -19.91 -7.30 9.87
C ASN A 229 -20.64 -6.64 8.68
N LYS A 230 -20.64 -5.31 8.60
CA LYS A 230 -21.14 -4.55 7.45
C LYS A 230 -19.97 -3.96 6.70
N VAL A 231 -20.07 -4.03 5.37
CA VAL A 231 -19.14 -3.37 4.46
C VAL A 231 -19.88 -2.20 3.82
N THR A 232 -19.37 -0.99 4.01
CA THR A 232 -19.94 0.21 3.39
C THR A 232 -18.95 0.80 2.40
N VAL A 233 -19.39 1.03 1.16
CA VAL A 233 -18.58 1.67 0.13
C VAL A 233 -19.09 3.08 -0.10
N TYR A 234 -18.17 4.03 0.03
CA TYR A 234 -18.31 5.41 -0.35
C TYR A 234 -17.59 5.65 -1.66
N TYR A 235 -18.12 6.55 -2.50
CA TYR A 235 -17.44 6.95 -3.73
C TYR A 235 -17.40 8.47 -3.89
N PHE A 236 -16.44 8.92 -4.67
CA PHE A 236 -16.18 10.33 -4.96
C PHE A 236 -15.74 10.45 -6.42
N THR A 237 -15.98 11.62 -6.98
CA THR A 237 -15.59 12.00 -8.33
C THR A 237 -14.56 13.11 -8.31
N GLU A 238 -13.91 13.36 -9.44
CA GLU A 238 -12.98 14.49 -9.55
C GLU A 238 -13.66 15.85 -9.27
N LYS A 239 -14.96 15.98 -9.57
CA LYS A 239 -15.75 17.17 -9.25
C LYS A 239 -15.83 17.37 -7.73
N ASP A 240 -16.06 16.30 -6.98
CA ASP A 240 -16.15 16.32 -5.52
C ASP A 240 -14.82 16.76 -4.88
N LEU A 241 -13.71 16.17 -5.33
CA LEU A 241 -12.37 16.55 -4.88
C LEU A 241 -12.07 18.03 -5.14
N LYS A 242 -12.39 18.54 -6.34
CA LYS A 242 -12.19 19.96 -6.69
C LYS A 242 -13.03 20.88 -5.81
N GLN A 243 -14.28 20.50 -5.55
CA GLN A 243 -15.17 21.27 -4.68
C GLN A 243 -14.63 21.32 -3.24
N ARG A 244 -14.29 20.17 -2.67
CA ARG A 244 -13.75 20.07 -1.32
C ARG A 244 -12.42 20.80 -1.16
N ALA A 245 -11.53 20.71 -2.14
CA ALA A 245 -10.27 21.43 -2.12
C ALA A 245 -10.46 22.96 -2.10
N LYS A 246 -11.50 23.49 -2.76
CA LYS A 246 -11.85 24.91 -2.68
C LYS A 246 -12.37 25.30 -1.30
N GLU A 247 -13.19 24.45 -0.68
CA GLU A 247 -13.71 24.67 0.68
C GLU A 247 -12.59 24.71 1.72
N LEU A 248 -11.67 23.75 1.67
CA LEU A 248 -10.52 23.70 2.60
C LEU A 248 -9.61 24.93 2.47
N LYS A 249 -9.49 25.52 1.28
CA LYS A 249 -8.73 26.76 1.06
C LYS A 249 -9.40 27.99 1.66
N LYS A 250 -10.73 28.03 1.75
CA LYS A 250 -11.48 29.16 2.35
C LYS A 250 -11.45 29.14 3.88
N GLN A 251 -11.06 28.01 4.47
CA GLN A 251 -10.99 27.82 5.93
C GLN A 251 -9.60 28.12 6.51
N ARG A 252 -8.64 28.49 5.66
CA ARG A 252 -7.29 28.92 6.02
C ARG A 252 -7.15 30.40 5.75
#